data_AF-A0A0L0FUR8-F1
#
_entry.id   AF-A0A0L0FUR8-F1
#
_cell.length_a   1.000
_cell.length_b   1.000
_cell.length_c   1.000
_cell.angle_alpha   90.00
_cell.angle_beta   90.00
_cell.angle_gamma   90.00
#
_symmetry.space_group_name_H-M   'P 1'
#
loop_
_entity.id
_entity.type
_entity.pdbx_description
1 polymer ?
#
loop_
_entity_poly.entity_id
_entity_poly.type
_entity_poly.pdbx_seq_one_letter_code
_entity_poly.pdbx_strand_id
1 'polypeptide(L)'
;MILHHRTDRIENVSDRHYTWISVEARAQLQDWEAIKGMFQAKPTALGIFASKKTATVDIPIGIENLIDVLHRHQAPLTVIRKFYSAIQDKQARYLAVVAGEQVDDAIDTWAEMRDMSALKQYLVDIEGGKLGLNSRDITIYGDRIRRII
;
A
#
# COMPACT_ATOMS: atom_id res chain seq x y z
N MET A 1 -3.38 52.48 -23.44
CA MET A 1 -4.13 51.21 -23.33
C MET A 1 -3.24 50.22 -22.60
N ILE A 2 -3.38 50.09 -21.28
CA ILE A 2 -2.49 49.26 -20.45
C ILE A 2 -3.10 47.87 -20.39
N LEU A 3 -2.47 46.92 -21.09
CA LEU A 3 -2.82 45.50 -21.02
C LEU A 3 -2.51 45.01 -19.60
N HIS A 4 -3.56 44.81 -18.80
CA HIS A 4 -3.47 44.02 -17.58
C HIS A 4 -3.21 42.57 -17.99
N HIS A 5 -1.95 42.14 -17.94
CA HIS A 5 -1.65 40.72 -17.83
C HIS A 5 -2.30 40.22 -16.55
N ARG A 6 -3.44 39.53 -16.69
CA ARG A 6 -3.87 38.58 -15.66
C ARG A 6 -2.79 37.51 -15.63
N THR A 7 -1.85 37.66 -14.72
CA THR A 7 -1.11 36.52 -14.20
C THR A 7 -2.14 35.72 -13.43
N ASP A 8 -2.81 34.80 -14.13
CA ASP A 8 -3.60 33.76 -13.47
C ASP A 8 -2.63 33.07 -12.51
N ARG A 9 -2.76 33.38 -11.22
CA ARG A 9 -1.91 32.81 -10.18
C ARG A 9 -2.17 31.31 -10.25
N ILE A 10 -1.17 30.55 -10.68
CA ILE A 10 -1.15 29.11 -10.43
C ILE A 10 -1.26 29.03 -8.91
N GLU A 11 -2.42 28.59 -8.41
CA GLU A 11 -2.62 28.40 -6.98
C GLU A 11 -1.48 27.51 -6.48
N ASN A 12 -0.94 27.87 -5.32
CA ASN A 12 0.22 27.19 -4.76
C ASN A 12 -0.24 25.80 -4.29
N VAL A 13 -0.28 24.83 -5.21
CA VAL A 13 -0.72 23.46 -4.93
C VAL A 13 0.30 22.83 -4.01
N SER A 14 -0.12 22.43 -2.82
CA SER A 14 0.78 21.71 -1.91
C SER A 14 1.19 20.37 -2.50
N ASP A 15 2.39 19.89 -2.18
CA ASP A 15 2.90 18.61 -2.68
C ASP A 15 1.94 17.45 -2.40
N ARG A 16 1.27 17.48 -1.24
CA ARG A 16 0.22 16.51 -0.88
C ARG A 16 -0.97 16.56 -1.83
N HIS A 17 -1.47 17.75 -2.14
CA HIS A 17 -2.62 17.92 -3.01
C HIS A 17 -2.28 17.56 -4.46
N TYR A 18 -1.10 17.97 -4.93
CA TYR A 18 -0.57 17.59 -6.22
C TYR A 18 -0.42 16.07 -6.36
N THR A 19 0.15 15.43 -5.34
CA THR A 19 0.33 13.96 -5.30
C THR A 19 -1.00 13.25 -5.31
N TRP A 20 -1.98 13.71 -4.51
CA TRP A 20 -3.32 13.12 -4.48
C TRP A 20 -3.99 13.13 -5.86
N ILE A 21 -4.08 14.31 -6.49
CA ILE A 21 -4.69 14.46 -7.82
C ILE A 21 -3.94 13.61 -8.85
N SER A 22 -2.61 13.62 -8.79
CA SER A 22 -1.75 12.88 -9.71
C SER A 22 -1.92 11.37 -9.61
N VAL A 23 -2.09 10.83 -8.41
CA VAL A 23 -2.35 9.40 -8.18
C VAL A 23 -3.76 9.05 -8.63
N GLU A 24 -4.77 9.84 -8.24
CA GLU A 24 -6.17 9.57 -8.59
C GLU A 24 -6.38 9.58 -10.11
N ALA A 25 -5.82 10.57 -10.83
CA ALA A 25 -5.91 10.65 -12.28
C ALA A 25 -5.22 9.47 -12.99
N ARG A 26 -4.06 9.04 -12.49
CA ARG A 26 -3.35 7.88 -13.05
C ARG A 26 -4.06 6.56 -12.73
N ALA A 27 -4.70 6.46 -11.57
CA ALA A 27 -5.47 5.29 -11.18
C ALA A 27 -6.72 5.13 -12.05
N GLN A 28 -7.38 6.24 -12.41
CA GLN A 28 -8.47 6.25 -13.39
C GLN A 28 -8.03 5.75 -14.77
N LEU A 29 -6.79 6.07 -15.18
CA LEU A 29 -6.19 5.57 -16.42
C LEU A 29 -5.59 4.17 -16.29
N GLN A 30 -5.66 3.57 -15.10
CA GLN A 30 -5.01 2.29 -14.76
C GLN A 30 -3.50 2.26 -15.05
N ASP A 31 -2.84 3.41 -14.99
CA ASP A 31 -1.39 3.54 -15.21
C ASP A 31 -0.61 3.26 -13.92
N TRP A 32 -0.59 1.97 -13.55
CA TRP A 32 0.05 1.50 -12.33
C TRP A 32 1.57 1.65 -12.35
N GLU A 33 2.19 1.63 -13.53
CA GLU A 33 3.63 1.85 -13.67
C GLU A 33 3.99 3.30 -13.35
N ALA A 34 3.23 4.27 -13.85
CA ALA A 34 3.45 5.66 -13.50
C ALA A 34 3.24 5.92 -12.00
N ILE A 35 2.21 5.33 -11.37
CA ILE A 35 1.99 5.44 -9.92
C ILE A 35 3.20 4.87 -9.15
N LYS A 36 3.71 3.71 -9.55
CA LYS A 36 4.94 3.16 -8.95
C LYS A 36 6.14 4.09 -9.13
N GLY A 37 6.32 4.65 -10.32
CA GLY A 37 7.40 5.58 -10.63
C GLY A 37 7.36 6.87 -9.81
N MET A 38 6.18 7.30 -9.34
CA MET A 38 6.06 8.46 -8.45
C MET A 38 6.69 8.23 -7.07
N PHE A 39 6.75 6.97 -6.63
CA PHE A 39 7.16 6.57 -5.29
C PHE A 39 8.43 5.71 -5.29
N GLN A 40 9.00 5.41 -6.46
CA GLN A 40 10.34 4.82 -6.50
C GLN A 40 11.35 5.91 -6.15
N ALA A 41 12.25 5.61 -5.21
CA ALA A 41 13.30 6.52 -4.80
C ALA A 41 14.06 7.02 -6.04
N LYS A 42 13.90 8.31 -6.38
CA LYS A 42 14.82 8.95 -7.32
C LYS A 42 16.16 9.00 -6.60
N PRO A 43 17.24 8.42 -7.14
CA PRO A 43 18.57 8.72 -6.64
C PRO A 43 18.80 10.22 -6.87
N THR A 44 18.62 11.02 -5.82
CA THR A 44 18.92 12.45 -5.87
C THR A 44 20.42 12.62 -6.07
N ALA A 45 20.80 13.63 -6.85
CA ALA A 45 22.19 13.92 -7.25
C ALA A 45 23.16 14.23 -6.08
N LEU A 46 22.73 14.09 -4.82
CA LEU A 46 23.52 14.24 -3.60
C LEU A 46 23.79 12.90 -2.88
N GLY A 47 23.65 11.77 -3.59
CA GLY A 47 23.79 10.40 -3.06
C GLY A 47 25.17 9.96 -2.57
N ILE A 48 26.08 10.88 -2.22
CA ILE A 48 27.41 10.56 -1.68
C ILE A 48 27.42 10.59 -0.13
N PHE A 49 26.45 11.26 0.52
CA PHE A 49 26.46 11.45 1.97
C PHE A 49 25.24 10.93 2.75
N ALA A 50 24.28 10.28 2.10
CA ALA A 50 23.16 9.66 2.79
C ALA A 50 23.50 8.20 3.16
N SER A 51 23.78 7.99 4.44
CA SER A 51 23.94 6.68 5.06
C SER A 51 22.77 5.74 4.70
N LYS A 52 23.09 4.47 4.44
CA LYS A 52 22.25 3.34 3.99
C LYS A 52 20.97 3.02 4.82
N LYS A 53 20.48 3.91 5.69
CA LYS A 53 19.47 3.58 6.71
C LYS A 53 18.06 4.11 6.50
N THR A 54 17.78 5.01 5.56
CA THR A 54 16.41 5.55 5.41
C THR A 54 16.12 6.00 3.99
N ALA A 55 15.95 5.05 3.07
CA ALA A 55 15.15 5.31 1.87
C ALA A 55 13.67 5.07 2.22
N THR A 56 13.16 5.79 3.23
CA THR A 56 11.72 5.88 3.45
C THR A 56 11.21 6.72 2.28
N VAL A 57 10.52 6.08 1.34
CA VAL A 57 9.83 6.82 0.28
C VAL A 57 8.82 7.72 0.99
N ASP A 58 9.05 9.02 0.94
CA ASP A 58 8.06 9.97 1.42
C ASP A 58 6.86 9.90 0.48
N ILE A 59 5.71 9.48 1.02
CA ILE A 59 4.44 9.43 0.32
C ILE A 59 3.60 10.54 0.94
N PRO A 60 3.54 11.75 0.34
CA PRO A 60 2.89 12.92 0.95
C PRO A 60 1.42 12.72 1.30
N ILE A 61 0.74 11.78 0.61
CA ILE A 61 -0.65 11.41 0.88
C ILE A 61 -0.80 10.35 1.97
N GLY A 62 0.29 9.72 2.41
CA GLY A 62 0.28 8.54 3.27
C GLY A 62 0.04 7.25 2.48
N ILE A 63 0.67 6.17 2.94
CA ILE A 63 0.61 4.87 2.26
C ILE A 63 -0.78 4.23 2.34
N GLU A 64 -1.50 4.44 3.43
CA GLU A 64 -2.87 3.94 3.63
C GLU A 64 -3.81 4.54 2.57
N ASN A 65 -3.80 5.87 2.43
CA ASN A 65 -4.60 6.56 1.42
C ASN A 65 -4.25 6.13 -0.01
N LEU A 66 -2.97 5.87 -0.30
CA LEU A 66 -2.55 5.33 -1.60
C LEU A 66 -3.16 3.94 -1.84
N ILE A 67 -3.12 3.06 -0.85
CA ILE A 67 -3.70 1.72 -0.92
C ILE A 67 -5.23 1.79 -1.12
N ASP A 68 -5.91 2.70 -0.43
CA ASP A 68 -7.35 2.92 -0.61
C ASP A 68 -7.68 3.38 -2.03
N VAL A 69 -6.88 4.27 -2.61
CA VAL A 69 -7.05 4.67 -4.03
C VAL A 69 -6.88 3.46 -4.95
N LEU A 70 -5.84 2.65 -4.72
CA LEU A 70 -5.58 1.46 -5.55
C LEU A 70 -6.74 0.44 -5.46
N HIS A 71 -7.29 0.19 -4.28
CA HIS A 71 -8.46 -0.67 -4.11
C HIS A 71 -9.70 -0.11 -4.79
N ARG A 72 -9.99 1.18 -4.62
CA ARG A 72 -11.14 1.85 -5.26
C ARG A 72 -11.09 1.74 -6.79
N HIS A 73 -9.90 1.79 -7.38
CA HIS A 73 -9.70 1.67 -8.83
C HIS A 73 -9.35 0.24 -9.29
N GLN A 74 -9.59 -0.76 -8.44
CA GLN A 74 -9.43 -2.19 -8.76
C GLN A 74 -8.03 -2.54 -9.29
N ALA A 75 -6.99 -1.96 -8.71
CA ALA A 75 -5.62 -2.24 -9.10
C ALA A 75 -5.32 -3.74 -8.92
N PRO A 76 -4.51 -4.35 -9.82
CA PRO A 76 -4.10 -5.74 -9.66
C PRO A 76 -3.42 -5.98 -8.31
N LEU A 77 -3.69 -7.12 -7.69
CA LEU A 77 -3.11 -7.47 -6.38
C LEU A 77 -1.58 -7.41 -6.39
N THR A 78 -0.95 -7.79 -7.51
CA THR A 78 0.51 -7.69 -7.71
C THR A 78 1.06 -6.26 -7.57
N VAL A 79 0.24 -5.25 -7.85
CA VAL A 79 0.57 -3.82 -7.67
C VAL A 79 0.39 -3.44 -6.21
N ILE A 80 -0.76 -3.76 -5.61
CA ILE A 80 -1.09 -3.40 -4.21
C ILE A 80 -0.07 -4.04 -3.24
N ARG A 81 0.30 -5.30 -3.47
CA ARG A 81 1.34 -6.03 -2.71
C ARG A 81 2.66 -5.30 -2.60
N LYS A 82 3.09 -4.63 -3.67
CA LYS A 82 4.34 -3.84 -3.66
C LYS A 82 4.26 -2.68 -2.69
N PHE A 83 3.11 -2.03 -2.57
CA PHE A 83 2.91 -0.96 -1.60
C PHE A 83 2.77 -1.49 -0.17
N TYR A 84 2.09 -2.62 0.05
CA TYR A 84 2.10 -3.26 1.38
C TYR A 84 3.51 -3.58 1.87
N SER A 85 4.38 -4.10 0.98
CA SER A 85 5.78 -4.41 1.34
C SER A 85 6.61 -3.18 1.74
N ALA A 86 6.20 -1.98 1.30
CA ALA A 86 6.88 -0.73 1.64
C ALA A 86 6.48 -0.20 3.04
N ILE A 87 5.39 -0.69 3.64
CA ILE A 87 4.99 -0.35 5.01
C ILE A 87 5.97 -1.00 5.98
N GLN A 88 6.81 -0.18 6.64
CA GLN A 88 7.81 -0.63 7.61
C GLN A 88 7.18 -1.09 8.93
N ASP A 89 6.09 -0.43 9.34
CA ASP A 89 5.31 -0.84 10.51
C ASP A 89 4.53 -2.11 10.16
N LYS A 90 4.97 -3.20 10.77
CA LYS A 90 4.42 -4.53 10.63
C LYS A 90 2.93 -4.63 11.02
N GLN A 91 2.50 -3.89 12.04
CA GLN A 91 1.11 -3.89 12.49
C GLN A 91 0.23 -3.05 11.55
N ALA A 92 0.70 -1.89 11.11
CA ALA A 92 0.00 -1.09 10.11
C ALA A 92 -0.12 -1.83 8.76
N ARG A 93 0.93 -2.55 8.37
CA ARG A 93 0.93 -3.41 7.18
C ARG A 93 -0.15 -4.47 7.24
N TYR A 94 -0.26 -5.15 8.38
CA TYR A 94 -1.31 -6.15 8.60
C TYR A 94 -2.72 -5.54 8.49
N LEU A 95 -2.99 -4.43 9.17
CA LEU A 95 -4.29 -3.77 9.12
C LEU A 95 -4.69 -3.42 7.69
N ALA A 96 -3.73 -2.92 6.90
CA ALA A 96 -3.96 -2.56 5.52
C ALA A 96 -4.20 -3.78 4.61
N VAL A 97 -3.53 -4.91 4.86
CA VAL A 97 -3.71 -6.18 4.14
C VAL A 97 -5.05 -6.83 4.45
N VAL A 98 -5.48 -6.80 5.73
CA VAL A 98 -6.79 -7.31 6.15
C VAL A 98 -7.92 -6.43 5.62
N ALA A 99 -7.76 -5.10 5.65
CA ALA A 99 -8.73 -4.18 5.06
C ALA A 99 -8.90 -4.37 3.54
N GLY A 100 -7.85 -4.83 2.86
CA GLY A 100 -7.88 -5.19 1.44
C GLY A 100 -8.38 -6.62 1.16
N GLU A 101 -8.84 -7.35 2.18
CA GLU A 101 -9.29 -8.74 2.12
C GLU A 101 -8.26 -9.71 1.48
N GLN A 102 -6.97 -9.39 1.57
CA GLN A 102 -5.89 -10.18 0.98
C GLN A 102 -5.36 -11.24 1.96
N VAL A 103 -6.12 -12.32 2.13
CA VAL A 103 -5.82 -13.38 3.11
C VAL A 103 -4.46 -14.04 2.87
N ASP A 104 -4.08 -14.26 1.60
CA ASP A 104 -2.79 -14.84 1.25
C ASP A 104 -1.60 -13.98 1.72
N ASP A 105 -1.71 -12.66 1.55
CA ASP A 105 -0.70 -11.69 1.94
C ASP A 105 -0.61 -11.50 3.45
N ALA A 106 -1.73 -11.63 4.15
CA ALA A 106 -1.76 -11.56 5.60
C ALA A 106 -0.98 -12.73 6.20
N ILE A 107 -1.18 -13.94 5.67
CA ILE A 107 -0.48 -15.15 6.11
C ILE A 107 1.03 -15.03 5.86
N ASP A 108 1.44 -14.59 4.66
CA ASP A 108 2.85 -14.39 4.33
C ASP A 108 3.51 -13.34 5.23
N THR A 109 2.81 -12.23 5.46
CA THR A 109 3.27 -11.15 6.34
C THR A 109 3.53 -11.64 7.77
N TRP A 110 2.60 -12.42 8.34
CA TRP A 110 2.77 -12.95 9.69
C TRP A 110 3.87 -14.01 9.77
N ALA A 111 3.99 -14.86 8.75
CA ALA A 111 5.04 -15.87 8.67
C ALA A 111 6.44 -15.22 8.61
N GLU A 112 6.62 -14.17 7.82
CA GLU A 112 7.87 -13.38 7.76
C GLU A 112 8.21 -12.73 9.09
N MET A 113 7.19 -12.29 9.83
CA MET A 113 7.35 -11.67 11.14
C MET A 113 7.71 -12.67 12.24
N ARG A 114 7.56 -13.97 11.99
CA ARG A 114 7.68 -15.06 12.98
C ARG A 114 6.77 -14.86 14.20
N ASP A 115 5.65 -14.17 14.02
CA ASP A 115 4.69 -13.95 15.09
C ASP A 115 3.67 -15.10 15.13
N MET A 116 4.07 -16.16 15.82
CA MET A 116 3.27 -17.39 15.93
C MET A 116 1.97 -17.18 16.71
N SER A 117 1.92 -16.18 17.60
CA SER A 117 0.71 -15.85 18.35
C SER A 117 -0.32 -15.21 17.42
N ALA A 118 0.13 -14.29 16.57
CA ALA A 118 -0.73 -13.65 15.60
C ALA A 118 -1.24 -14.63 14.53
N LEU A 119 -0.40 -15.54 14.03
CA LEU A 119 -0.84 -16.61 13.11
C LEU A 119 -1.95 -17.47 13.72
N LYS A 120 -1.84 -17.84 15.00
CA LYS A 120 -2.88 -18.60 15.71
C LYS A 120 -4.18 -17.82 15.84
N GLN A 121 -4.09 -16.52 16.15
CA GLN A 121 -5.29 -15.67 16.23
C GLN A 121 -5.95 -15.51 14.86
N TYR A 122 -5.15 -15.35 13.80
CA TYR A 122 -5.65 -15.22 12.43
C TYR A 122 -6.31 -16.51 11.93
N LEU A 123 -5.77 -17.67 12.31
CA LEU A 123 -6.41 -18.98 12.08
C LEU A 123 -7.80 -19.06 12.74
N VAL A 124 -7.92 -18.61 14.00
CA VAL A 124 -9.21 -18.55 14.71
C VAL A 124 -10.20 -17.63 13.99
N ASP A 125 -9.74 -16.50 13.46
CA ASP A 125 -10.60 -15.56 12.75
C ASP A 125 -11.08 -16.12 11.39
N ILE A 126 -10.23 -16.88 10.68
CA ILE A 126 -10.58 -17.60 9.44
C ILE A 126 -11.60 -18.70 9.72
N GLU A 127 -11.32 -19.59 10.68
CA GLU A 127 -12.20 -20.71 11.02
C GLU A 127 -13.53 -20.24 11.62
N GLY A 128 -13.49 -19.14 12.38
CA GLY A 128 -14.67 -18.47 12.94
C GLY A 128 -15.50 -17.69 11.93
N GLY A 129 -15.10 -17.65 10.65
CA GLY A 129 -15.88 -17.02 9.57
C GLY A 129 -15.91 -15.49 9.62
N LYS A 130 -15.04 -14.85 10.41
CA LYS A 130 -15.02 -13.38 10.54
C LYS A 130 -14.60 -12.66 9.25
N LEU A 131 -13.94 -13.37 8.35
CA LEU A 131 -13.44 -12.86 7.07
C LEU A 131 -14.40 -13.12 5.89
N GLY A 132 -15.62 -13.62 6.13
CA GLY A 132 -16.62 -13.83 5.07
C GLY A 132 -16.22 -14.86 4.00
N LEU A 133 -15.19 -15.66 4.26
CA LEU A 133 -14.68 -16.68 3.34
C LEU A 133 -15.67 -17.83 3.18
N ASN A 134 -15.70 -18.43 1.98
CA ASN A 134 -16.46 -19.65 1.77
C ASN A 134 -15.77 -20.86 2.43
N SER A 135 -16.49 -21.98 2.59
CA SER A 135 -15.99 -23.18 3.27
C SER A 135 -14.72 -23.78 2.64
N ARG A 136 -14.55 -23.64 1.32
CA ARG A 136 -13.35 -24.11 0.62
C ARG A 136 -12.14 -23.25 1.00
N ASP A 137 -12.29 -21.93 0.97
CA ASP A 137 -11.21 -20.99 1.27
C ASP A 137 -10.81 -21.04 2.74
N ILE A 138 -11.78 -21.19 3.66
CA ILE A 138 -11.50 -21.44 5.09
C ILE A 138 -10.61 -22.67 5.25
N THR A 139 -10.91 -23.75 4.53
CA THR A 139 -10.12 -24.99 4.60
C THR A 139 -8.71 -24.78 4.05
N ILE A 140 -8.58 -24.17 2.87
CA ILE A 140 -7.29 -23.92 2.21
C ILE A 140 -6.38 -23.04 3.08
N TYR A 141 -6.90 -21.91 3.55
CA TYR A 141 -6.12 -20.97 4.35
C TYR A 141 -5.83 -21.50 5.76
N GLY A 142 -6.78 -22.22 6.36
CA GLY A 142 -6.58 -22.88 7.64
C GLY A 142 -5.44 -23.91 7.57
N ASP A 143 -5.44 -24.78 6.56
CA ASP A 143 -4.37 -25.76 6.35
C ASP A 143 -3.03 -25.11 6.06
N ARG A 144 -3.02 -23.99 5.32
CA ARG A 144 -1.80 -23.23 5.05
C ARG A 144 -1.18 -22.70 6.33
N ILE A 145 -1.96 -22.05 7.19
CA ILE A 145 -1.46 -21.53 8.47
C ILE A 145 -0.95 -22.68 9.34
N ARG A 146 -1.69 -23.79 9.45
CA ARG A 146 -1.28 -24.97 10.23
C ARG A 146 0.05 -25.61 9.79
N ARG A 147 0.49 -25.40 8.55
CA ARG A 147 1.82 -25.84 8.07
C ARG A 147 2.95 -24.89 8.46
N ILE A 148 2.62 -23.63 8.80
CA ILE A 148 3.58 -22.59 9.18
C ILE A 148 3.82 -22.59 10.69
N ILE A 149 2.77 -22.79 11.50
CA ILE A 149 2.87 -22.94 12.96
C ILE A 149 3.41 -24.30 13.38
#